data_AF-A0A6G4WT32-F1
#
_entry.id   AF-A0A6G4WT32-F1
#
_cell.length_a   1.000
_cell.length_b   1.000
_cell.length_c   1.000
_cell.angle_alpha   90.00
_cell.angle_beta   90.00
_cell.angle_gamma   90.00
#
_symmetry.space_group_name_H-M   'P 1'
#
loop_
_entity.id
_entity.type
_entity.pdbx_description
1 polymer ?
#
loop_
_entity_poly.entity_id
_entity_poly.type
_entity_poly.pdbx_seq_one_letter_code
_entity_poly.pdbx_strand_id
1 'polypeptide(L)'
;DPLTIVILSPHDPMTRGQLRRMAELARDEGVTVRWEEARGGALAGLASFSSLAGTLRRAGALVIGDPFSRYVQLLLAALPARASRAITVVDDGTATMEFVTQLAQGERFVRWHRKGKGGIAARAHALAFAPVSRRARRRLTPRKGRTVEVFSAMPVEPPPQVTIKANDFSWTRARFGPPRVKQGADLVGTSLVETGVVDTDHYLEAVTSLARAHGATRYFAHRRESSEKLHQISAATGLEIVRPDLPLELVARRGPVGHTILSFPSTVVHTLPLALQGTPVTVVVCDVDPAWLTHTASPRAQGFLAGVTGTARGVRRLTREVTHPA
;
A
#
# COMPACT_ATOMS: atom_id res chain seq x y z
N ASP A 1 28.43 -6.46 -0.16
CA ASP A 1 28.03 -5.06 -0.40
C ASP A 1 26.99 -4.62 0.61
N PRO A 2 27.12 -3.41 1.18
CA PRO A 2 26.11 -2.85 2.07
C PRO A 2 24.79 -2.61 1.32
N LEU A 3 23.66 -2.79 2.01
CA LEU A 3 22.34 -2.49 1.49
C LEU A 3 22.25 -1.01 1.08
N THR A 4 21.82 -0.74 -0.15
CA THR A 4 21.54 0.61 -0.64
C THR A 4 20.06 0.71 -1.02
N ILE A 5 19.33 1.59 -0.36
CA ILE A 5 17.95 1.92 -0.71
C ILE A 5 17.96 3.11 -1.66
N VAL A 6 17.24 2.98 -2.77
CA VAL A 6 17.07 4.05 -3.76
C VAL A 6 15.61 4.46 -3.75
N ILE A 7 15.35 5.71 -3.37
CA ILE A 7 14.02 6.31 -3.40
C ILE A 7 13.84 6.99 -4.75
N LEU A 8 13.00 6.39 -5.58
CA LEU A 8 12.46 7.02 -6.78
C LEU A 8 11.34 7.95 -6.33
N SER A 9 11.61 9.24 -6.25
CA SER A 9 10.71 10.19 -5.59
C SER A 9 9.41 10.43 -6.38
N PRO A 10 8.23 10.43 -5.74
CA PRO A 10 6.97 10.80 -6.38
C PRO A 10 6.85 12.32 -6.50
N HIS A 11 5.86 12.77 -7.28
CA HIS A 11 5.50 14.19 -7.35
C HIS A 11 4.71 14.67 -6.14
N ASP A 12 3.88 13.79 -5.58
CA ASP A 12 2.98 14.11 -4.47
C ASP A 12 3.77 14.59 -3.22
N PRO A 13 3.59 15.84 -2.76
CA PRO A 13 4.34 16.40 -1.64
C PRO A 13 4.19 15.61 -0.34
N MET A 14 2.98 15.13 -0.04
CA MET A 14 2.70 14.35 1.16
C MET A 14 3.49 13.03 1.18
N THR A 15 3.45 12.29 0.07
CA THR A 15 4.23 11.04 -0.07
C THR A 15 5.73 11.30 -0.02
N ARG A 16 6.21 12.43 -0.58
CA ARG A 16 7.62 12.83 -0.44
C ARG A 16 8.00 13.08 1.02
N GLY A 17 7.13 13.74 1.79
CA GLY A 17 7.30 13.96 3.22
C GLY A 17 7.44 12.64 3.98
N GLN A 18 6.49 11.72 3.81
CA GLN A 18 6.53 10.39 4.46
C GLN A 18 7.79 9.59 4.06
N LEU A 19 8.20 9.63 2.79
CA LEU A 19 9.43 8.97 2.33
C LEU A 19 10.69 9.56 2.95
N ARG A 20 10.74 10.86 3.23
CA ARG A 20 11.88 11.47 3.94
C ARG A 20 11.96 10.97 5.38
N ARG A 21 10.82 10.86 6.07
CA ARG A 21 10.76 10.30 7.43
C ARG A 21 11.15 8.82 7.47
N MET A 22 10.73 8.04 6.47
CA MET A 22 11.20 6.65 6.32
C MET A 22 12.70 6.57 5.98
N ALA A 23 13.22 7.52 5.19
CA ALA A 23 14.65 7.58 4.87
C ALA A 23 15.51 7.92 6.09
N GLU A 24 15.03 8.78 6.99
CA GLU A 24 15.67 9.06 8.28
C GLU A 24 15.76 7.76 9.09
N LEU A 25 14.67 7.01 9.24
CA LEU A 25 14.69 5.74 9.95
C LEU A 25 15.65 4.72 9.34
N ALA A 26 15.68 4.61 8.01
CA ALA A 26 16.61 3.71 7.35
C ALA A 26 18.08 4.10 7.62
N ARG A 27 18.38 5.42 7.66
CA ARG A 27 19.73 5.90 7.98
C ARG A 27 20.11 5.65 9.44
N ASP A 28 19.16 5.79 10.36
CA ASP A 28 19.38 5.46 11.79
C ASP A 28 19.74 3.98 11.98
N GLU A 29 19.23 3.11 11.11
CA GLU A 29 19.59 1.68 11.05
C GLU A 29 20.89 1.40 10.26
N GLY A 30 21.66 2.45 9.91
CA GLY A 30 22.92 2.35 9.18
C GLY A 30 22.77 2.04 7.67
N VAL A 31 21.56 2.13 7.11
CA VAL A 31 21.32 1.85 5.69
C VAL A 31 21.66 3.07 4.83
N THR A 32 22.39 2.84 3.73
CA THR A 32 22.65 3.91 2.75
C THR A 32 21.39 4.22 1.97
N VAL A 33 20.91 5.46 2.04
CA VAL A 33 19.72 5.93 1.31
C VAL A 33 20.08 6.98 0.27
N ARG A 34 19.73 6.70 -0.99
CA ARG A 34 19.85 7.62 -2.13
C ARG A 34 18.48 8.10 -2.57
N TRP A 35 18.39 9.38 -2.93
CA TRP A 35 17.18 10.01 -3.44
C TRP A 35 17.36 10.38 -4.92
N GLU A 36 16.45 9.93 -5.78
CA GLU A 36 16.52 10.17 -7.23
C GLU A 36 15.24 10.88 -7.72
N GLU A 37 15.41 11.99 -8.44
CA GLU A 37 14.32 12.78 -9.04
C GLU A 37 13.87 12.19 -10.39
N ALA A 38 13.68 10.86 -10.43
CA ALA A 38 13.41 10.10 -11.65
C ALA A 38 12.11 10.48 -12.37
N ARG A 39 11.25 11.27 -11.73
CA ARG A 39 9.95 11.68 -12.28
C ARG A 39 9.92 13.15 -12.72
N GLY A 40 10.97 13.95 -12.49
CA GLY A 40 11.03 15.38 -12.82
C GLY A 40 11.10 15.75 -14.31
N GLY A 41 10.69 14.85 -15.22
CA GLY A 41 10.80 15.03 -16.68
C GLY A 41 11.73 14.00 -17.34
N ALA A 42 11.77 14.01 -18.68
CA ALA A 42 12.53 13.02 -19.46
C ALA A 42 14.04 13.04 -19.17
N LEU A 43 14.64 14.23 -19.10
CA LEU A 43 16.06 14.41 -18.79
C LEU A 43 16.39 13.95 -17.36
N ALA A 44 15.52 14.24 -16.39
CA ALA A 44 15.68 13.81 -15.00
C ALA A 44 15.59 12.27 -14.87
N GLY A 45 14.70 11.65 -15.64
CA GLY A 45 14.62 10.19 -15.75
C GLY A 45 15.87 9.56 -16.35
N LEU A 46 16.44 10.16 -17.41
CA LEU A 46 17.70 9.68 -18.01
C LEU A 46 18.89 9.86 -17.06
N ALA A 47 18.98 11.00 -16.37
CA ALA A 47 20.01 11.26 -15.37
C ALA A 47 19.93 10.29 -14.19
N SER A 48 18.72 10.03 -13.68
CA SER A 48 18.50 9.04 -12.61
C SER A 48 18.80 7.62 -13.10
N PHE A 49 18.59 7.33 -14.38
CA PHE A 49 18.92 6.03 -14.94
C PHE A 49 20.43 5.83 -15.02
N SER A 50 21.15 6.83 -15.53
CA SER A 50 22.62 6.78 -15.65
C SER A 50 23.29 6.72 -14.28
N SER A 51 22.80 7.49 -13.29
CA SER A 51 23.30 7.50 -11.91
C SER A 51 23.17 6.14 -11.20
N LEU A 52 22.19 5.33 -11.61
CA LEU A 52 21.91 4.01 -11.02
C LEU A 52 22.52 2.85 -11.82
N ALA A 53 22.80 3.02 -13.10
CA ALA A 53 23.19 1.94 -14.00
C ALA A 53 24.44 1.17 -13.50
N GLY A 54 25.45 1.88 -12.97
CA GLY A 54 26.66 1.25 -12.42
C GLY A 54 26.37 0.37 -11.20
N THR A 55 25.60 0.90 -10.24
CA THR A 55 25.22 0.18 -9.02
C THR A 55 24.34 -1.03 -9.35
N LEU A 56 23.32 -0.84 -10.18
CA LEU A 56 22.41 -1.92 -10.53
C LEU A 56 23.08 -3.05 -11.33
N ARG A 57 24.11 -2.75 -12.14
CA ARG A 57 24.88 -3.79 -12.85
C ARG A 57 25.72 -4.67 -11.91
N ARG A 58 26.11 -4.13 -10.75
CA ARG A 58 26.92 -4.84 -9.74
C ARG A 58 26.08 -5.54 -8.68
N ALA A 59 24.82 -5.14 -8.52
CA ALA A 59 23.91 -5.72 -7.54
C ALA A 59 23.78 -7.26 -7.71
N GLY A 60 24.06 -8.00 -6.64
CA GLY A 60 23.90 -9.46 -6.60
C GLY A 60 22.44 -9.89 -6.39
N ALA A 61 21.66 -9.05 -5.71
CA ALA A 61 20.22 -9.20 -5.51
C ALA A 61 19.53 -7.85 -5.67
N LEU A 62 18.28 -7.86 -6.11
CA LEU A 62 17.49 -6.65 -6.31
C LEU A 62 16.19 -6.73 -5.52
N VAL A 63 15.93 -5.69 -4.73
CA VAL A 63 14.67 -5.52 -4.01
C VAL A 63 13.88 -4.41 -4.69
N ILE A 64 12.63 -4.67 -5.08
CA ILE A 64 11.77 -3.70 -5.76
C ILE A 64 10.44 -3.56 -5.02
N GLY A 65 9.85 -2.36 -5.03
CA GLY A 65 8.45 -2.15 -4.66
C GLY A 65 7.52 -2.47 -5.83
N ASP A 66 6.65 -1.53 -6.19
CA ASP A 66 5.66 -1.64 -7.28
C ASP A 66 6.21 -2.28 -8.58
N PRO A 67 5.85 -3.55 -8.89
CA PRO A 67 6.30 -4.23 -10.11
C PRO A 67 5.65 -3.65 -11.39
N PHE A 68 4.60 -2.83 -11.24
CA PHE A 68 3.93 -2.15 -12.34
C PHE A 68 4.48 -0.76 -12.64
N SER A 69 5.42 -0.27 -11.83
CA SER A 69 6.06 1.02 -12.07
C SER A 69 6.82 0.98 -13.39
N ARG A 70 6.43 1.84 -14.34
CA ARG A 70 7.10 1.93 -15.65
C ARG A 70 8.59 2.17 -15.53
N TYR A 71 9.01 2.99 -14.56
CA TYR A 71 10.42 3.27 -14.34
C TYR A 71 11.16 2.04 -13.80
N VAL A 72 10.55 1.28 -12.87
CA VAL A 72 11.12 0.00 -12.39
C VAL A 72 11.21 -1.01 -13.54
N GLN A 73 10.17 -1.10 -14.38
CA GLN A 73 10.20 -1.98 -15.56
C GLN A 73 11.30 -1.56 -16.56
N LEU A 74 11.52 -0.27 -16.76
CA LEU A 74 12.61 0.24 -17.59
C LEU A 74 13.98 -0.15 -17.02
N LEU A 75 14.20 0.05 -15.72
CA LEU A 75 15.41 -0.37 -15.03
C LEU A 75 15.63 -1.87 -15.22
N LEU A 76 14.66 -2.70 -14.82
CA LEU A 76 14.72 -4.17 -14.94
C LEU A 76 15.00 -4.64 -16.38
N ALA A 77 14.39 -4.00 -17.38
CA ALA A 77 14.61 -4.33 -18.77
C ALA A 77 16.05 -4.05 -19.19
N ALA A 78 16.62 -2.92 -18.76
CA ALA A 78 17.98 -2.53 -19.12
C ALA A 78 19.08 -3.30 -18.37
N LEU A 79 18.76 -3.97 -17.25
CA LEU A 79 19.76 -4.70 -16.48
C LEU A 79 20.34 -5.92 -17.21
N PRO A 80 21.64 -6.23 -17.00
CA PRO A 80 22.24 -7.47 -17.46
C PRO A 80 21.59 -8.65 -16.74
N ALA A 81 21.57 -9.82 -17.39
CA ALA A 81 20.86 -10.98 -16.85
C ALA A 81 21.37 -11.46 -15.49
N ARG A 82 22.66 -11.26 -15.22
CA ARG A 82 23.29 -11.59 -13.94
C ARG A 82 22.76 -10.77 -12.76
N ALA A 83 22.42 -9.50 -12.98
CA ALA A 83 21.93 -8.58 -11.93
C ALA A 83 20.45 -8.82 -11.55
N SER A 84 19.81 -9.80 -12.21
CA SER A 84 18.41 -10.17 -12.00
C SER A 84 18.30 -11.67 -11.67
N ARG A 85 19.31 -12.24 -11.00
CA ARG A 85 19.30 -13.65 -10.58
C ARG A 85 18.49 -13.86 -9.31
N ALA A 86 18.53 -12.93 -8.37
CA ALA A 86 17.70 -12.90 -7.18
C ALA A 86 16.91 -11.59 -7.17
N ILE A 87 15.59 -11.68 -7.25
CA ILE A 87 14.70 -10.52 -7.15
C ILE A 87 13.71 -10.75 -6.01
N THR A 88 13.60 -9.79 -5.10
CA THR A 88 12.55 -9.74 -4.09
C THR A 88 11.59 -8.59 -4.42
N VAL A 89 10.30 -8.88 -4.53
CA VAL A 89 9.23 -7.88 -4.63
C VAL A 89 8.69 -7.62 -3.24
N VAL A 90 8.76 -6.38 -2.78
CA VAL A 90 8.26 -5.94 -1.47
C VAL A 90 6.82 -5.46 -1.62
N ASP A 91 6.04 -5.69 -0.56
CA ASP A 91 4.66 -5.28 -0.43
C ASP A 91 4.39 -3.82 -0.88
N ASP A 92 3.51 -3.65 -1.86
CA ASP A 92 2.89 -2.38 -2.28
C ASP A 92 1.36 -2.48 -2.10
N GLY A 93 0.93 -3.30 -1.13
CA GLY A 93 -0.47 -3.59 -0.83
C GLY A 93 -1.10 -4.42 -1.95
N THR A 94 -2.22 -3.93 -2.48
CA THR A 94 -3.02 -4.69 -3.44
C THR A 94 -2.36 -4.85 -4.81
N ALA A 95 -1.36 -4.02 -5.12
CA ALA A 95 -0.51 -4.23 -6.29
C ALA A 95 0.31 -5.54 -6.15
N THR A 96 0.73 -5.91 -4.96
CA THR A 96 1.44 -7.19 -4.74
C THR A 96 0.52 -8.38 -4.97
N MET A 97 -0.72 -8.31 -4.50
CA MET A 97 -1.72 -9.36 -4.77
C MET A 97 -1.98 -9.51 -6.27
N GLU A 98 -2.19 -8.39 -6.99
CA GLU A 98 -2.40 -8.40 -8.43
C GLU A 98 -1.18 -8.96 -9.18
N PHE A 99 0.03 -8.60 -8.76
CA PHE A 99 1.26 -9.12 -9.35
C PHE A 99 1.35 -10.64 -9.21
N VAL A 100 1.09 -11.17 -8.02
CA VAL A 100 1.12 -12.61 -7.75
C VAL A 100 0.09 -13.36 -8.61
N THR A 101 -1.15 -12.85 -8.67
CA THR A 101 -2.20 -13.42 -9.53
C THR A 101 -1.82 -13.40 -11.01
N GLN A 102 -1.35 -12.26 -11.52
CA GLN A 102 -0.95 -12.13 -12.94
C GLN A 102 0.27 -12.99 -13.27
N LEU A 103 1.19 -13.18 -12.33
CA LEU A 103 2.33 -14.06 -12.50
C LEU A 103 1.88 -15.53 -12.55
N ALA A 104 0.94 -15.94 -11.69
CA ALA A 104 0.35 -17.29 -11.70
C ALA A 104 -0.37 -17.62 -13.01
N GLN A 105 -1.11 -16.65 -13.54
CA GLN A 105 -1.88 -16.80 -14.78
C GLN A 105 -1.04 -16.57 -16.04
N GLY A 106 0.24 -16.21 -15.92
CA GLY A 106 1.07 -15.87 -17.06
C GLY A 106 0.60 -14.63 -17.83
N GLU A 107 -0.14 -13.74 -17.17
CA GLU A 107 -0.68 -12.50 -17.75
C GLU A 107 0.38 -11.41 -17.97
N ARG A 108 -0.01 -10.31 -18.63
CA ARG A 108 0.81 -9.10 -18.74
C ARG A 108 0.71 -8.28 -17.47
N PHE A 109 1.86 -7.80 -16.96
CA PHE A 109 1.94 -6.91 -15.80
C PHE A 109 1.37 -5.52 -16.08
N VAL A 110 0.06 -5.39 -15.92
CA VAL A 110 -0.67 -4.14 -16.12
C VAL A 110 -1.60 -3.96 -14.93
N ARG A 111 -1.42 -2.86 -14.18
CA ARG A 111 -2.39 -2.46 -13.13
C ARG A 111 -3.79 -2.41 -13.71
N TRP A 112 -4.72 -3.10 -13.08
CA TRP A 112 -6.10 -3.23 -13.56
C TRP A 112 -6.81 -1.89 -13.70
N HIS A 113 -6.51 -0.89 -12.85
CA HIS A 113 -7.05 0.47 -12.98
C HIS A 113 -6.70 1.16 -14.31
N ARG A 114 -5.70 0.64 -15.04
CA ARG A 114 -5.30 1.13 -16.37
C ARG A 114 -5.82 0.25 -17.51
N LYS A 115 -6.41 -0.93 -17.23
CA LYS A 115 -7.09 -1.75 -18.24
C LYS A 115 -8.39 -1.01 -18.66
N GLY A 116 -8.33 -0.23 -19.74
CA GLY A 116 -9.49 0.39 -20.39
C GLY A 116 -9.62 1.92 -20.31
N LYS A 117 -8.84 2.61 -19.45
CA LYS A 117 -8.92 4.08 -19.28
C LYS A 117 -7.88 4.84 -20.12
N GLY A 118 -7.92 4.71 -21.44
CA GLY A 118 -6.97 5.42 -22.29
C GLY A 118 -7.43 5.60 -23.73
N GLY A 119 -7.49 6.86 -24.19
CA GLY A 119 -7.67 7.20 -25.59
C GLY A 119 -6.53 6.70 -26.48
N ILE A 120 -6.60 6.99 -27.78
CA ILE A 120 -5.67 6.49 -28.79
C ILE A 120 -4.20 6.74 -28.41
N ALA A 121 -3.87 7.92 -27.89
CA ALA A 121 -2.52 8.27 -27.44
C ALA A 121 -1.99 7.37 -26.29
N ALA A 122 -2.84 7.03 -25.32
CA ALA A 122 -2.46 6.15 -24.21
C ALA A 122 -2.24 4.70 -24.70
N ARG A 123 -3.02 4.25 -25.69
CA ARG A 123 -2.86 2.96 -26.36
C ARG A 123 -1.57 2.89 -27.17
N ALA A 124 -1.27 3.92 -27.96
CA ALA A 124 -0.02 4.03 -28.71
C ALA A 124 1.20 3.99 -27.77
N HIS A 125 1.17 4.75 -26.67
CA HIS A 125 2.24 4.72 -25.68
C HIS A 125 2.35 3.35 -24.98
N ALA A 126 1.24 2.66 -24.72
CA ALA A 126 1.28 1.31 -24.15
C ALA A 126 1.93 0.30 -25.11
N LEU A 127 1.64 0.40 -26.41
CA LEU A 127 2.25 -0.43 -27.44
C LEU A 127 3.76 -0.16 -27.57
N ALA A 128 4.16 1.11 -27.61
CA ALA A 128 5.57 1.50 -27.64
C ALA A 128 6.36 0.97 -26.43
N PHE A 129 5.72 0.91 -25.25
CA PHE A 129 6.35 0.42 -24.02
C PHE A 129 6.31 -1.11 -23.87
N ALA A 130 5.57 -1.84 -24.71
CA ALA A 130 5.38 -3.28 -24.60
C ALA A 130 6.68 -4.12 -24.60
N PRO A 131 7.73 -3.80 -25.39
CA PRO A 131 9.00 -4.52 -25.34
C PRO A 131 9.67 -4.42 -23.97
N VAL A 132 9.63 -3.24 -23.34
CA VAL A 132 10.19 -2.97 -22.02
C VAL A 132 9.44 -3.79 -20.97
N SER A 133 8.11 -3.69 -20.94
CA SER A 133 7.28 -4.48 -20.01
C SER A 133 7.46 -5.98 -20.19
N ARG A 134 7.58 -6.47 -21.42
CA ARG A 134 7.83 -7.90 -21.71
C ARG A 134 9.19 -8.35 -21.18
N ARG A 135 10.23 -7.54 -21.33
CA ARG A 135 11.57 -7.85 -20.83
C ARG A 135 11.62 -7.80 -19.30
N ALA A 136 10.99 -6.80 -18.68
CA ALA A 136 10.83 -6.70 -17.23
C ALA A 136 10.06 -7.90 -16.67
N ARG A 137 8.95 -8.29 -17.31
CA ARG A 137 8.20 -9.50 -16.95
C ARG A 137 9.08 -10.74 -17.00
N ARG A 138 9.85 -10.93 -18.08
CA ARG A 138 10.82 -12.04 -18.16
C ARG A 138 11.87 -11.99 -17.05
N ARG A 139 12.15 -10.84 -16.42
CA ARG A 139 13.02 -10.77 -15.23
C ARG A 139 12.29 -11.18 -13.96
N LEU A 140 11.01 -10.89 -13.86
CA LEU A 140 10.19 -11.17 -12.67
C LEU A 140 9.49 -12.54 -12.72
N THR A 141 9.75 -13.34 -13.75
CA THR A 141 9.30 -14.73 -13.82
C THR A 141 10.44 -15.67 -13.39
N PRO A 142 10.20 -16.57 -12.42
CA PRO A 142 11.15 -17.62 -12.04
C PRO A 142 11.57 -18.48 -13.25
N ARG A 143 12.82 -18.95 -13.24
CA ARG A 143 13.35 -19.94 -14.20
C ARG A 143 14.66 -20.50 -13.67
N LYS A 144 15.23 -21.53 -14.31
CA LYS A 144 16.56 -22.06 -13.95
C LYS A 144 17.60 -20.92 -13.85
N GLY A 145 18.23 -20.78 -12.69
CA GLY A 145 19.21 -19.72 -12.39
C GLY A 145 18.61 -18.34 -12.10
N ARG A 146 17.29 -18.25 -11.86
CA ARG A 146 16.62 -17.05 -11.35
C ARG A 146 15.57 -17.38 -10.29
N THR A 147 15.72 -16.79 -9.13
CA THR A 147 14.75 -16.81 -8.04
C THR A 147 13.95 -15.52 -7.99
N VAL A 148 12.66 -15.65 -7.68
CA VAL A 148 11.78 -14.52 -7.40
C VAL A 148 11.14 -14.79 -6.05
N GLU A 149 11.37 -13.88 -5.11
CA GLU A 149 10.76 -13.85 -3.80
C GLU A 149 9.74 -12.72 -3.75
N VAL A 150 8.67 -12.91 -2.99
CA VAL A 150 7.72 -11.86 -2.64
C VAL A 150 7.74 -11.71 -1.12
N PHE A 151 8.16 -10.55 -0.63
CA PHE A 151 8.15 -10.19 0.78
C PHE A 151 6.89 -9.37 1.08
N SER A 152 5.88 -10.02 1.68
CA SER A 152 4.53 -9.46 1.76
C SER A 152 3.83 -9.80 3.06
N ALA A 153 3.00 -8.86 3.55
CA ALA A 153 2.05 -9.09 4.63
C ALA A 153 0.67 -9.50 4.09
N MET A 154 0.44 -9.33 2.79
CA MET A 154 -0.81 -9.71 2.15
C MET A 154 -0.95 -11.24 2.07
N PRO A 155 -2.16 -11.79 2.34
CA PRO A 155 -2.43 -13.21 2.18
C PRO A 155 -2.48 -13.55 0.68
N VAL A 156 -1.39 -14.09 0.15
CA VAL A 156 -1.27 -14.46 -1.27
C VAL A 156 -0.78 -15.90 -1.42
N GLU A 157 -1.33 -16.60 -2.41
CA GLU A 157 -0.85 -17.93 -2.80
C GLU A 157 0.27 -17.79 -3.84
N PRO A 158 1.49 -18.31 -3.58
CA PRO A 158 2.57 -18.22 -4.55
C PRO A 158 2.28 -19.05 -5.80
N PRO A 159 2.58 -18.52 -7.00
CA PRO A 159 2.72 -19.37 -8.17
C PRO A 159 3.92 -20.30 -8.04
N PRO A 160 3.97 -21.38 -8.85
CA PRO A 160 5.10 -22.30 -8.86
C PRO A 160 6.44 -21.57 -8.98
N GLN A 161 7.42 -21.98 -8.17
CA GLN A 161 8.79 -21.45 -8.17
C GLN A 161 8.94 -20.00 -7.66
N VAL A 162 7.88 -19.38 -7.14
CA VAL A 162 7.98 -18.14 -6.36
C VAL A 162 8.00 -18.46 -4.88
N THR A 163 8.94 -17.87 -4.15
CA THR A 163 9.00 -17.95 -2.69
C THR A 163 8.21 -16.80 -2.08
N ILE A 164 7.27 -17.06 -1.17
CA ILE A 164 6.71 -16.00 -0.33
C ILE A 164 7.48 -15.98 0.99
N LYS A 165 8.00 -14.81 1.34
CA LYS A 165 8.51 -14.53 2.67
C LYS A 165 7.52 -13.62 3.38
N ALA A 166 7.01 -14.07 4.51
CA ALA A 166 6.05 -13.28 5.27
C ALA A 166 6.74 -12.01 5.82
N ASN A 167 6.15 -10.85 5.53
CA ASN A 167 6.44 -9.63 6.29
C ASN A 167 5.60 -9.65 7.55
N ASP A 168 6.19 -10.16 8.63
CA ASP A 168 5.52 -10.30 9.91
C ASP A 168 5.63 -9.04 10.77
N PHE A 169 6.23 -7.94 10.30
CA PHE A 169 6.49 -6.72 11.08
C PHE A 169 7.35 -6.90 12.34
N SER A 170 8.18 -7.96 12.41
CA SER A 170 9.09 -8.23 13.54
C SER A 170 10.04 -7.06 13.83
N TRP A 171 10.67 -6.46 12.81
CA TRP A 171 11.53 -5.27 12.98
C TRP A 171 10.77 -4.11 13.63
N THR A 172 9.56 -3.81 13.16
CA THR A 172 8.73 -2.73 13.72
C THR A 172 8.44 -2.96 15.20
N ARG A 173 8.10 -4.19 15.58
CA ARG A 173 7.84 -4.53 16.98
C ARG A 173 9.09 -4.43 17.85
N ALA A 174 10.22 -4.95 17.37
CA ALA A 174 11.48 -4.91 18.09
C ALA A 174 12.00 -3.47 18.27
N ARG A 175 11.90 -2.65 17.23
CA ARG A 175 12.46 -1.29 17.21
C ARG A 175 11.71 -0.30 18.08
N PHE A 176 10.38 -0.43 18.19
CA PHE A 176 9.53 0.55 18.87
C PHE A 176 8.91 0.05 20.18
N GLY A 177 9.01 -1.26 20.49
CA GLY A 177 8.38 -1.82 21.68
C GLY A 177 6.84 -1.75 21.60
N PRO A 178 6.11 -2.12 22.66
CA PRO A 178 4.65 -2.01 22.70
C PRO A 178 4.20 -0.53 22.85
N PRO A 179 3.10 -0.11 22.18
CA PRO A 179 2.57 1.23 22.34
C PRO A 179 1.89 1.41 23.70
N ARG A 180 1.80 2.67 24.15
CA ARG A 180 0.85 3.03 25.20
C ARG A 180 -0.58 2.93 24.66
N VAL A 181 -1.38 2.06 25.25
CA VAL A 181 -2.79 1.87 24.90
C VAL A 181 -3.67 2.81 25.74
N LYS A 182 -4.57 3.53 25.07
CA LYS A 182 -5.59 4.39 25.68
C LYS A 182 -6.96 3.72 25.61
N GLN A 183 -7.87 4.14 26.48
CA GLN A 183 -9.27 3.75 26.39
C GLN A 183 -9.92 4.31 25.11
N GLY A 184 -11.03 3.69 24.68
CA GLY A 184 -11.78 4.09 23.50
C GLY A 184 -11.17 3.61 22.19
N ALA A 185 -11.51 4.30 21.11
CA ALA A 185 -11.14 3.90 19.75
C ALA A 185 -10.40 4.99 18.95
N ASP A 186 -9.68 4.54 17.93
CA ASP A 186 -9.21 5.37 16.83
C ASP A 186 -9.89 4.94 15.53
N LEU A 187 -10.29 5.91 14.71
CA LEU A 187 -10.85 5.67 13.37
C LEU A 187 -9.77 5.85 12.31
N VAL A 188 -9.73 4.93 11.35
CA VAL A 188 -8.82 4.98 10.21
C VAL A 188 -9.59 5.36 8.96
N GLY A 189 -9.16 6.47 8.37
CA GLY A 189 -9.72 7.00 7.14
C GLY A 189 -9.37 6.18 5.90
N THR A 190 -10.07 6.44 4.82
CA THR A 190 -9.91 5.73 3.55
C THR A 190 -10.15 6.67 2.37
N SER A 191 -9.58 6.35 1.21
CA SER A 191 -9.79 7.14 -0.02
C SER A 191 -11.03 6.74 -0.81
N LEU A 192 -11.96 5.95 -0.26
CA LEU A 192 -13.09 5.41 -1.03
C LEU A 192 -13.97 6.53 -1.61
N VAL A 193 -14.22 7.58 -0.83
CA VAL A 193 -14.96 8.78 -1.28
C VAL A 193 -14.20 9.49 -2.40
N GLU A 194 -12.89 9.74 -2.22
CA GLU A 194 -12.05 10.42 -3.21
C GLU A 194 -11.87 9.63 -4.50
N THR A 195 -12.04 8.31 -4.44
CA THR A 195 -12.05 7.44 -5.63
C THR A 195 -13.42 7.28 -6.26
N GLY A 196 -14.46 7.92 -5.70
CA GLY A 196 -15.85 7.85 -6.16
C GLY A 196 -16.51 6.48 -5.91
N VAL A 197 -15.93 5.64 -5.06
CA VAL A 197 -16.47 4.30 -4.77
C VAL A 197 -17.63 4.40 -3.79
N VAL A 198 -17.49 5.25 -2.78
CA VAL A 198 -18.47 5.43 -1.70
C VAL A 198 -18.98 6.86 -1.73
N ASP A 199 -20.28 7.02 -1.51
CA ASP A 199 -20.93 8.32 -1.37
C ASP A 199 -20.45 9.07 -0.11
N THR A 200 -20.28 10.38 -0.23
CA THR A 200 -19.72 11.22 0.85
C THR A 200 -20.63 11.28 2.06
N ASP A 201 -21.94 11.45 1.86
CA ASP A 201 -22.88 11.67 2.96
C ASP A 201 -23.06 10.39 3.78
N HIS A 202 -23.20 9.26 3.08
CA HIS A 202 -23.20 7.94 3.73
C HIS A 202 -21.91 7.67 4.50
N TYR A 203 -20.75 8.09 3.97
CA TYR A 203 -19.48 7.95 4.67
C TYR A 203 -19.42 8.79 5.95
N LEU A 204 -19.87 10.05 5.91
CA LEU A 204 -19.89 10.95 7.06
C LEU A 204 -20.84 10.43 8.16
N GLU A 205 -22.03 9.93 7.78
CA GLU A 205 -22.99 9.32 8.70
C GLU A 205 -22.37 8.11 9.40
N ALA A 206 -21.70 7.23 8.63
CA ALA A 206 -21.03 6.06 9.16
C ALA A 206 -19.91 6.41 10.15
N VAL A 207 -19.03 7.35 9.79
CA VAL A 207 -17.96 7.83 10.67
C VAL A 207 -18.54 8.41 11.97
N THR A 208 -19.62 9.20 11.88
CA THR A 208 -20.28 9.80 13.03
C THR A 208 -20.88 8.74 13.96
N SER A 209 -21.58 7.75 13.39
CA SER A 209 -22.17 6.63 14.13
C SER A 209 -21.10 5.80 14.83
N LEU A 210 -20.03 5.41 14.11
CA LEU A 210 -18.91 4.65 14.66
C LEU A 210 -18.17 5.42 15.76
N ALA A 211 -17.96 6.72 15.58
CA ALA A 211 -17.28 7.54 16.57
C ALA A 211 -18.04 7.54 17.90
N ARG A 212 -19.37 7.71 17.84
CA ARG A 212 -20.24 7.68 19.02
C ARG A 212 -20.30 6.28 19.65
N ALA A 213 -20.54 5.24 18.86
CA ALA A 213 -20.75 3.88 19.35
C ALA A 213 -19.52 3.28 20.03
N HIS A 214 -18.32 3.67 19.60
CA HIS A 214 -17.06 3.10 20.10
C HIS A 214 -16.22 4.09 20.91
N GLY A 215 -16.73 5.29 21.19
CA GLY A 215 -15.98 6.34 21.90
C GLY A 215 -14.67 6.67 21.19
N ALA A 216 -14.72 6.86 19.87
CA ALA A 216 -13.53 7.22 19.11
C ALA A 216 -13.11 8.65 19.48
N THR A 217 -11.80 8.88 19.57
CA THR A 217 -11.26 10.21 19.94
C THR A 217 -10.43 10.84 18.82
N ARG A 218 -9.90 10.02 17.91
CA ARG A 218 -9.05 10.46 16.80
C ARG A 218 -9.47 9.83 15.49
N TYR A 219 -9.23 10.56 14.42
CA TYR A 219 -9.39 10.13 13.05
C TYR A 219 -8.05 10.22 12.31
N PHE A 220 -7.44 9.08 12.01
CA PHE A 220 -6.23 8.98 11.21
C PHE A 220 -6.57 9.12 9.72
N ALA A 221 -6.44 10.34 9.21
CA ALA A 221 -6.79 10.68 7.83
C ALA A 221 -5.90 9.94 6.83
N HIS A 222 -6.52 9.36 5.81
CA HIS A 222 -5.77 8.82 4.68
C HIS A 222 -5.19 9.98 3.85
N ARG A 223 -3.97 9.82 3.33
CA ARG A 223 -3.22 10.89 2.63
C ARG A 223 -3.93 11.56 1.44
N ARG A 224 -4.93 10.87 0.86
CA ARG A 224 -5.70 11.36 -0.28
C ARG A 224 -6.92 12.18 0.13
N GLU A 225 -7.31 12.15 1.39
CA GLU A 225 -8.56 12.78 1.84
C GLU A 225 -8.50 14.29 1.75
N SER A 226 -9.57 14.86 1.21
CA SER A 226 -9.71 16.30 1.02
C SER A 226 -9.82 17.01 2.38
N SER A 227 -9.24 18.21 2.47
CA SER A 227 -9.36 19.01 3.70
C SER A 227 -10.81 19.37 4.03
N GLU A 228 -11.66 19.52 3.01
CA GLU A 228 -13.10 19.77 3.17
C GLU A 228 -13.80 18.61 3.89
N LYS A 229 -13.62 17.37 3.41
CA LYS A 229 -14.20 16.18 4.06
C LYS A 229 -13.69 16.01 5.49
N LEU A 230 -12.40 16.22 5.71
CA LEU A 230 -11.83 16.13 7.06
C LEU A 230 -12.38 17.20 8.00
N HIS A 231 -12.64 18.42 7.50
CA HIS A 231 -13.28 19.47 8.27
C HIS A 231 -14.72 19.08 8.64
N GLN A 232 -15.48 18.52 7.69
CA GLN A 232 -16.82 18.00 7.94
C GLN A 232 -16.83 16.90 9.00
N ILE A 233 -15.88 15.94 8.93
CA ILE A 233 -15.73 14.89 9.95
C ILE A 233 -15.46 15.53 11.31
N SER A 234 -14.49 16.44 11.40
CA SER A 234 -14.14 17.09 12.68
C SER A 234 -15.32 17.86 13.26
N ALA A 235 -16.05 18.61 12.43
CA ALA A 235 -17.22 19.38 12.85
C ALA A 235 -18.38 18.48 13.33
N ALA A 236 -18.63 17.37 12.64
CA ALA A 236 -19.74 16.47 12.97
C ALA A 236 -19.47 15.57 14.18
N THR A 237 -18.20 15.27 14.47
CA THR A 237 -17.82 14.24 15.45
C THR A 237 -17.00 14.75 16.63
N GLY A 238 -16.37 15.92 16.51
CA GLY A 238 -15.39 16.41 17.49
C GLY A 238 -14.07 15.63 17.50
N LEU A 239 -13.85 14.71 16.56
CA LEU A 239 -12.62 13.93 16.49
C LEU A 239 -11.40 14.81 16.19
N GLU A 240 -10.29 14.49 16.85
CA GLU A 240 -8.97 15.02 16.48
C GLU A 240 -8.56 14.41 15.12
N ILE A 241 -8.46 15.25 14.08
CA ILE A 241 -7.96 14.82 12.78
C ILE A 241 -6.44 14.72 12.81
N VAL A 242 -5.93 13.51 12.71
CA VAL A 242 -4.49 13.23 12.66
C VAL A 242 -4.10 12.94 11.21
N ARG A 243 -3.11 13.68 10.67
CA ARG A 243 -2.48 13.39 9.38
C ARG A 243 -1.09 12.79 9.62
N PRO A 244 -0.92 11.46 9.55
CA PRO A 244 0.35 10.83 9.94
C PRO A 244 1.50 11.14 8.98
N ASP A 245 2.68 11.44 9.53
CA ASP A 245 3.93 11.65 8.79
C ASP A 245 4.68 10.33 8.48
N LEU A 246 4.18 9.21 9.00
CA LEU A 246 4.68 7.84 8.82
C LEU A 246 3.54 6.88 8.46
N PRO A 247 3.86 5.68 7.94
CA PRO A 247 2.88 4.61 7.79
C PRO A 247 2.15 4.32 9.10
N LEU A 248 0.86 4.01 9.01
CA LEU A 248 -0.02 3.88 10.17
C LEU A 248 0.46 2.78 11.13
N GLU A 249 1.10 1.73 10.63
CA GLU A 249 1.69 0.65 11.42
C GLU A 249 2.78 1.17 12.36
N LEU A 250 3.61 2.11 11.91
CA LEU A 250 4.64 2.72 12.76
C LEU A 250 4.02 3.70 13.75
N VAL A 251 3.03 4.46 13.32
CA VAL A 251 2.32 5.45 14.16
C VAL A 251 1.59 4.73 15.30
N ALA A 252 0.81 3.70 14.98
CA ALA A 252 0.10 2.88 15.94
C ALA A 252 1.07 2.17 16.90
N ARG A 253 2.22 1.69 16.41
CA ARG A 253 3.21 1.01 17.24
C ARG A 253 3.97 1.96 18.18
N ARG A 254 4.27 3.18 17.76
CA ARG A 254 4.86 4.22 18.63
C ARG A 254 3.85 4.73 19.66
N GLY A 255 2.58 4.74 19.27
CA GLY A 255 1.49 5.16 20.12
C GLY A 255 1.52 6.67 20.46
N PRO A 256 0.59 7.12 21.31
CA PRO A 256 -0.47 6.31 21.91
C PRO A 256 -1.46 5.80 20.84
N VAL A 257 -2.12 4.68 21.13
CA VAL A 257 -3.15 4.06 20.28
C VAL A 257 -4.37 3.71 21.12
N GLY A 258 -5.57 3.82 20.55
CA GLY A 258 -6.80 3.36 21.19
C GLY A 258 -6.78 1.85 21.38
N HIS A 259 -7.55 1.37 22.36
CA HIS A 259 -7.75 -0.05 22.59
C HIS A 259 -8.40 -0.73 21.37
N THR A 260 -9.21 0.02 20.62
CA THR A 260 -9.84 -0.43 19.38
C THR A 260 -9.39 0.46 18.22
N ILE A 261 -9.00 -0.14 17.09
CA ILE A 261 -8.79 0.58 15.84
C ILE A 261 -9.88 0.17 14.86
N LEU A 262 -10.72 1.12 14.48
CA LEU A 262 -11.80 0.93 13.51
C LEU A 262 -11.31 1.34 12.13
N SER A 263 -11.39 0.44 11.15
CA SER A 263 -10.99 0.73 9.77
C SER A 263 -12.05 0.27 8.79
N PHE A 264 -12.41 1.13 7.85
CA PHE A 264 -13.07 0.68 6.62
C PHE A 264 -12.12 -0.21 5.80
N PRO A 265 -12.59 -0.98 4.80
CA PRO A 265 -11.76 -1.90 4.05
C PRO A 265 -10.60 -1.16 3.39
N SER A 266 -9.39 -1.51 3.81
CA SER A 266 -8.13 -0.95 3.32
C SER A 266 -7.01 -1.95 3.58
N THR A 267 -5.84 -1.77 2.96
CA THR A 267 -4.71 -2.69 3.17
C THR A 267 -4.24 -2.72 4.63
N VAL A 268 -4.53 -1.69 5.43
CA VAL A 268 -4.08 -1.62 6.82
C VAL A 268 -4.70 -2.70 7.70
N VAL A 269 -5.84 -3.28 7.29
CA VAL A 269 -6.49 -4.38 8.02
C VAL A 269 -5.67 -5.66 8.00
N HIS A 270 -4.74 -5.81 7.05
CA HIS A 270 -3.82 -6.97 6.99
C HIS A 270 -2.50 -6.69 7.73
N THR A 271 -2.10 -5.44 7.86
CA THR A 271 -0.78 -5.05 8.39
C THR A 271 -0.82 -4.63 9.85
N LEU A 272 -1.84 -3.89 10.29
CA LEU A 272 -1.98 -3.43 11.67
C LEU A 272 -2.02 -4.58 12.68
N PRO A 273 -2.76 -5.69 12.47
CA PRO A 273 -2.73 -6.83 13.39
C PRO A 273 -1.32 -7.40 13.58
N LEU A 274 -0.51 -7.43 12.51
CA LEU A 274 0.88 -7.91 12.57
C LEU A 274 1.78 -6.93 13.32
N ALA A 275 1.66 -5.63 13.03
CA ALA A 275 2.42 -4.60 13.73
C ALA A 275 2.08 -4.53 15.22
N LEU A 276 0.82 -4.73 15.59
CA LEU A 276 0.30 -4.65 16.96
C LEU A 276 0.27 -6.01 17.68
N GLN A 277 0.80 -7.07 17.07
CA GLN A 277 0.89 -8.38 17.71
C GLN A 277 1.59 -8.28 19.08
N GLY A 278 1.05 -9.00 20.05
CA GLY A 278 1.52 -8.98 21.44
C GLY A 278 1.03 -7.78 22.26
N THR A 279 0.00 -7.08 21.81
CA THR A 279 -0.64 -5.96 22.52
C THR A 279 -2.14 -6.25 22.70
N PRO A 280 -2.85 -5.58 23.63
CA PRO A 280 -4.30 -5.77 23.79
C PRO A 280 -5.14 -5.06 22.70
N VAL A 281 -4.50 -4.37 21.74
CA VAL A 281 -5.21 -3.57 20.73
C VAL A 281 -5.98 -4.49 19.78
N THR A 282 -7.26 -4.19 19.58
CA THR A 282 -8.13 -4.90 18.65
C THR A 282 -8.34 -4.09 17.37
N VAL A 283 -8.07 -4.70 16.22
CA VAL A 283 -8.39 -4.10 14.92
C VAL A 283 -9.76 -4.60 14.47
N VAL A 284 -10.63 -3.67 14.09
CA VAL A 284 -12.00 -3.94 13.68
C VAL A 284 -12.22 -3.41 12.27
N VAL A 285 -12.72 -4.27 11.40
CA VAL A 285 -13.08 -3.90 10.03
C VAL A 285 -14.56 -3.53 9.99
N CYS A 286 -14.84 -2.28 9.61
CA CYS A 286 -16.16 -1.75 9.39
C CYS A 286 -16.55 -2.00 7.93
N ASP A 287 -17.56 -2.83 7.68
CA ASP A 287 -18.00 -3.08 6.31
C ASP A 287 -18.59 -1.82 5.66
N VAL A 288 -18.44 -1.75 4.34
CA VAL A 288 -19.13 -0.76 3.51
C VAL A 288 -20.43 -1.40 3.05
N ASP A 289 -21.55 -0.78 3.42
CA ASP A 289 -22.87 -1.19 2.95
C ASP A 289 -22.92 -1.04 1.41
N PRO A 290 -23.39 -2.06 0.67
CA PRO A 290 -23.58 -1.95 -0.77
C PRO A 290 -24.44 -0.74 -1.20
N ALA A 291 -25.35 -0.27 -0.35
CA ALA A 291 -26.17 0.91 -0.61
C ALA A 291 -25.37 2.22 -0.65
N TRP A 292 -24.18 2.27 -0.03
CA TRP A 292 -23.32 3.45 -0.06
C TRP A 292 -22.52 3.59 -1.37
N LEU A 293 -22.56 2.57 -2.22
CA LEU A 293 -21.78 2.56 -3.44
C LEU A 293 -22.40 3.50 -4.46
N THR A 294 -21.58 4.39 -5.02
CA THR A 294 -22.07 5.30 -6.05
C THR A 294 -22.43 4.53 -7.33
N HIS A 295 -23.28 5.10 -8.18
CA HIS A 295 -23.59 4.52 -9.50
C HIS A 295 -22.36 4.35 -10.40
N THR A 296 -21.26 5.05 -10.12
CA THR A 296 -20.00 4.94 -10.86
C THR A 296 -19.04 3.90 -10.28
N ALA A 297 -19.38 3.31 -9.14
CA ALA A 297 -18.59 2.26 -8.51
C ALA A 297 -18.59 1.02 -9.41
N SER A 298 -17.43 0.70 -9.99
CA SER A 298 -17.31 -0.48 -10.83
C SER A 298 -17.62 -1.76 -10.02
N PRO A 299 -18.16 -2.83 -10.63
CA PRO A 299 -18.30 -4.14 -9.98
C PRO A 299 -16.99 -4.68 -9.36
N ARG A 300 -15.84 -4.20 -9.85
CA ARG A 300 -14.52 -4.53 -9.31
C ARG A 300 -14.20 -3.84 -7.99
N ALA A 301 -14.79 -2.68 -7.71
CA ALA A 301 -14.66 -2.02 -6.42
C ALA A 301 -15.38 -2.82 -5.32
N GLN A 302 -16.55 -3.39 -5.64
CA GLN A 302 -17.25 -4.33 -4.77
C GLN A 302 -16.40 -5.58 -4.48
N GLY A 303 -15.85 -6.21 -5.52
CA GLY A 303 -14.96 -7.36 -5.37
C GLY A 303 -13.70 -7.05 -4.55
N PHE A 304 -13.15 -5.84 -4.68
CA PHE A 304 -12.04 -5.37 -3.85
C PHE A 304 -12.43 -5.25 -2.37
N LEU A 305 -13.55 -4.58 -2.06
CA LEU A 305 -14.02 -4.41 -0.68
C LEU A 305 -14.29 -5.77 -0.03
N ALA A 306 -14.99 -6.66 -0.73
CA ALA A 306 -15.25 -8.02 -0.28
C ALA A 306 -13.96 -8.83 -0.10
N GLY A 307 -13.00 -8.70 -1.02
CA GLY A 307 -11.72 -9.41 -0.97
C GLY A 307 -10.84 -8.96 0.19
N VAL A 308 -10.72 -7.65 0.43
CA VAL A 308 -9.94 -7.08 1.55
C VAL A 308 -10.55 -7.51 2.88
N THR A 309 -11.86 -7.35 3.06
CA THR A 309 -12.52 -7.77 4.30
C THR A 309 -12.43 -9.28 4.49
N GLY A 310 -12.70 -10.08 3.45
CA GLY A 310 -12.78 -11.55 3.55
C GLY A 310 -11.44 -12.23 3.79
N THR A 311 -10.33 -11.60 3.41
CA THR A 311 -8.98 -12.15 3.60
C THR A 311 -8.25 -11.60 4.83
N ALA A 312 -8.84 -10.63 5.52
CA ALA A 312 -8.27 -10.05 6.73
C ALA A 312 -8.23 -11.08 7.87
N ARG A 313 -7.05 -11.27 8.47
CA ARG A 313 -6.82 -12.21 9.59
C ARG A 313 -6.50 -11.43 10.86
N GLY A 314 -6.95 -11.93 12.01
CA GLY A 314 -6.70 -11.28 13.30
C GLY A 314 -7.46 -9.96 13.49
N VAL A 315 -8.60 -9.81 12.78
CA VAL A 315 -9.49 -8.65 12.90
C VAL A 315 -10.89 -9.09 13.33
N ARG A 316 -11.62 -8.22 14.03
CA ARG A 316 -13.07 -8.39 14.26
C ARG A 316 -13.84 -7.70 13.15
N ARG A 317 -14.92 -8.30 12.66
CA ARG A 317 -15.76 -7.71 11.63
C ARG A 317 -17.00 -7.07 12.26
N LEU A 318 -17.34 -5.85 11.82
CA LEU A 318 -18.62 -5.21 12.09
C LEU A 318 -19.41 -5.18 10.79
N THR A 319 -20.31 -6.16 10.66
CA THR A 319 -21.45 -6.07 9.75
C THR A 319 -22.50 -5.21 10.43
N ARG A 320 -23.13 -4.28 9.72
CA ARG A 320 -24.31 -3.60 10.24
C ARG A 320 -25.36 -4.68 10.52
N GLU A 321 -25.56 -5.05 11.79
CA GLU A 321 -26.81 -5.70 12.17
C GLU A 321 -27.91 -4.72 11.77
N VAL A 322 -28.87 -5.20 10.99
CA VAL A 322 -30.10 -4.46 10.74
C VAL A 322 -30.84 -4.42 12.08
N THR A 323 -30.46 -3.48 12.95
CA THR A 323 -31.32 -3.05 14.04
C THR A 323 -32.43 -2.23 13.41
N HIS A 324 -33.48 -2.93 12.95
CA HIS A 324 -34.81 -2.35 12.94
C HIS A 324 -35.14 -2.00 14.40
N PRO A 325 -35.36 -0.72 14.75
CA PRO A 325 -36.04 -0.45 16.00
C PRO A 325 -37.46 -1.01 15.88
N ALA A 326 -37.82 -1.90 16.80
CA ALA A 326 -39.21 -2.24 17.07
C ALA A 326 -39.94 -1.02 17.68
#